data_AF-A0A2A5B1I9-F1
#
_entry.id   AF-A0A2A5B1I9-F1
#
_cell.length_a   1.000
_cell.length_b   1.000
_cell.length_c   1.000
_cell.angle_alpha   90.00
_cell.angle_beta   90.00
_cell.angle_gamma   90.00
#
_symmetry.space_group_name_H-M   'P 1'
#
loop_
_entity.id
_entity.type
_entity.pdbx_description
1 polymer ?
#
loop_
_entity_poly.entity_id
_entity_poly.type
_entity_poly.pdbx_seq_one_letter_code
_entity_poly.pdbx_strand_id
1 'polypeptide(L)'
;MRESEMRMKKLFGILLICIFSSLVASADSISGRFFVKGKSLDFDRSFHPIKAGSYTKGKPTKCHGTIVYPELSHDDAGLFMTINRKIYDFVEIYGICNKDEQSNFSVSYDVPRSRSKNFFSVLWMTKKDDKLWRIDSLNFNFESGNLLEVDDIFNLLSNHMMGEMVKLSAGHLPKNTNWEQFLAKIASRDVQLYIKNREWHIVFNATANLDMVIDVKIPEYFLIGSRNNDRG
;
A
#
# COMPACT_ATOMS: atom_id res chain seq x y z
N MET A 1 -5.34 -53.27 -8.91
CA MET A 1 -5.02 -52.31 -7.84
C MET A 1 -3.95 -51.27 -8.23
N ARG A 2 -2.83 -51.66 -8.87
CA ARG A 2 -1.80 -50.68 -9.32
C ARG A 2 -2.23 -49.76 -10.48
N GLU A 3 -3.03 -50.24 -11.43
CA GLU A 3 -3.51 -49.42 -12.55
C GLU A 3 -4.54 -48.35 -12.13
N SER A 4 -5.39 -48.66 -11.15
CA SER A 4 -6.40 -47.72 -10.63
C SER A 4 -5.76 -46.57 -9.86
N GLU A 5 -4.71 -46.83 -9.07
CA GLU A 5 -3.93 -45.77 -8.41
C GLU A 5 -3.17 -44.88 -9.41
N MET A 6 -2.61 -45.48 -10.47
CA MET A 6 -1.86 -44.73 -11.48
C MET A 6 -2.77 -43.83 -12.33
N ARG A 7 -3.98 -44.28 -12.66
CA ARG A 7 -5.01 -43.45 -13.33
C ARG A 7 -5.52 -42.33 -12.43
N MET A 8 -5.73 -42.59 -11.14
CA MET A 8 -6.17 -41.57 -10.17
C MET A 8 -5.13 -40.46 -10.01
N LYS A 9 -3.84 -40.80 -9.89
CA LYS A 9 -2.75 -39.80 -9.83
C LYS A 9 -2.64 -38.94 -11.10
N LYS A 10 -2.84 -39.53 -12.28
CA LYS A 10 -2.86 -38.77 -13.56
C LYS A 10 -4.07 -37.85 -13.65
N LEU A 11 -5.25 -38.30 -13.23
CA LEU A 11 -6.47 -37.49 -13.19
C LEU A 11 -6.35 -36.32 -12.20
N PHE A 12 -5.80 -36.55 -11.00
CA PHE A 12 -5.49 -35.47 -10.05
C PHE A 12 -4.46 -34.49 -10.59
N GLY A 13 -3.41 -34.98 -11.27
CA GLY A 13 -2.42 -34.13 -11.92
C GLY A 13 -3.02 -33.24 -13.02
N ILE A 14 -3.90 -33.79 -13.86
CA ILE A 14 -4.59 -33.04 -14.91
C ILE A 14 -5.58 -32.03 -14.31
N LEU A 15 -6.31 -32.40 -13.26
CA LEU A 15 -7.24 -31.50 -12.57
C LEU A 15 -6.52 -30.32 -11.92
N LEU A 16 -5.37 -30.57 -11.26
CA LEU A 16 -4.53 -29.50 -10.70
C LEU A 16 -4.02 -28.56 -11.81
N ILE A 17 -3.52 -29.11 -12.93
CA ILE A 17 -3.05 -28.31 -14.06
C ILE A 17 -4.18 -27.45 -14.64
N CYS A 18 -5.41 -27.97 -14.72
CA CYS A 18 -6.57 -27.22 -15.19
C CYS A 18 -6.97 -26.08 -14.24
N ILE A 19 -6.94 -26.30 -12.91
CA ILE A 19 -7.28 -25.27 -11.91
C ILE A 19 -6.23 -24.16 -11.87
N PHE A 20 -4.93 -24.50 -11.97
CA PHE A 20 -3.88 -23.48 -12.06
C PHE A 20 -3.90 -22.75 -13.41
N SER A 21 -4.29 -23.41 -14.50
CA SER A 21 -4.33 -22.78 -15.83
C SER A 21 -5.41 -21.69 -15.96
N SER A 22 -6.55 -21.82 -15.26
CA SER A 22 -7.62 -20.81 -15.32
C SER A 22 -7.29 -19.54 -14.55
N LEU A 23 -6.56 -19.66 -13.43
CA LEU A 23 -6.02 -18.53 -12.67
C LEU A 23 -4.99 -17.75 -13.49
N VAL A 24 -4.07 -18.46 -14.15
CA VAL A 24 -3.06 -17.84 -15.02
C VAL A 24 -3.70 -17.17 -16.24
N ALA A 25 -4.74 -17.78 -16.84
CA ALA A 25 -5.37 -17.29 -18.07
C ALA A 25 -6.16 -15.97 -17.91
N SER A 26 -6.44 -15.54 -16.68
CA SER A 26 -7.22 -14.32 -16.39
C SER A 26 -6.44 -13.24 -15.64
N ALA A 27 -5.14 -13.47 -15.41
CA ALA A 27 -4.23 -12.55 -14.74
C ALA A 27 -3.52 -11.66 -15.76
N ASP A 28 -3.44 -10.36 -15.48
CA ASP A 28 -2.70 -9.41 -16.31
C ASP A 28 -1.20 -9.47 -16.00
N SER A 29 -0.83 -9.88 -14.77
CA SER A 29 0.57 -10.06 -14.37
C SER A 29 0.74 -10.98 -13.17
N ILE A 30 2.00 -11.32 -12.87
CA ILE A 30 2.39 -12.09 -11.67
C ILE A 30 3.35 -11.23 -10.83
N SER A 31 2.99 -10.97 -9.58
CA SER A 31 3.88 -10.34 -8.62
C SER A 31 4.16 -11.26 -7.43
N GLY A 32 5.41 -11.69 -7.28
CA GLY A 32 5.80 -12.61 -6.22
C GLY A 32 5.06 -13.94 -6.37
N ARG A 33 4.13 -14.22 -5.44
CA ARG A 33 3.28 -15.43 -5.44
C ARG A 33 1.82 -15.15 -5.86
N PHE A 34 1.51 -13.93 -6.30
CA PHE A 34 0.15 -13.52 -6.65
C PHE A 34 -0.08 -13.51 -8.15
N PHE A 35 -1.27 -13.94 -8.56
CA PHE A 35 -1.85 -13.52 -9.83
C PHE A 35 -2.55 -12.19 -9.63
N VAL A 36 -2.27 -11.22 -10.51
CA VAL A 36 -2.77 -9.85 -10.40
C VAL A 36 -3.63 -9.54 -11.61
N LYS A 37 -4.86 -9.09 -11.36
CA LYS A 37 -5.77 -8.57 -12.38
C LYS A 37 -6.03 -7.09 -12.12
N GLY A 38 -5.79 -6.27 -13.14
CA GLY A 38 -6.04 -4.84 -13.09
C GLY A 38 -7.53 -4.54 -13.11
N LYS A 39 -7.95 -3.59 -12.27
CA LYS A 39 -9.29 -3.02 -12.23
C LYS A 39 -9.20 -1.51 -12.23
N SER A 40 -10.31 -0.87 -12.55
CA SER A 40 -10.48 0.57 -12.46
C SER A 40 -11.81 0.90 -11.79
N LEU A 41 -11.84 2.00 -11.05
CA LEU A 41 -13.05 2.60 -10.50
C LEU A 41 -13.04 4.09 -10.80
N ASP A 42 -14.11 4.57 -11.43
CA ASP A 42 -14.34 6.01 -11.58
C ASP A 42 -14.90 6.56 -10.27
N PHE A 43 -14.39 7.71 -9.85
CA PHE A 43 -14.89 8.42 -8.68
C PHE A 43 -15.40 9.79 -9.09
N ASP A 44 -16.51 10.20 -8.48
CA ASP A 44 -16.99 11.58 -8.44
C ASP A 44 -17.26 11.93 -6.97
N ARG A 45 -16.45 12.81 -6.41
CA ARG A 45 -16.40 13.11 -4.97
C ARG A 45 -16.43 14.62 -4.75
N SER A 46 -17.23 15.04 -3.78
CA SER A 46 -17.29 16.44 -3.34
C SER A 46 -16.61 16.59 -1.98
N PHE A 47 -15.51 17.32 -1.93
CA PHE A 47 -14.77 17.56 -0.69
C PHE A 47 -15.01 18.99 -0.21
N HIS A 48 -15.28 19.13 1.09
CA HIS A 48 -15.46 20.44 1.69
C HIS A 48 -14.10 20.94 2.18
N PRO A 49 -13.56 22.05 1.64
CA PRO A 49 -12.31 22.60 2.15
C PRO A 49 -12.50 23.07 3.60
N ILE A 50 -11.79 22.46 4.52
CA ILE A 50 -11.64 22.98 5.89
C ILE A 50 -10.51 24.00 5.82
N LYS A 51 -10.82 25.30 5.92
CA LYS A 51 -9.79 26.33 6.11
C LYS A 51 -9.27 26.23 7.53
N ALA A 52 -7.96 26.02 7.69
CA ALA A 52 -7.31 26.09 8.99
C ALA A 52 -7.66 27.44 9.66
N GLY A 53 -8.31 27.40 10.83
CA GLY A 53 -8.69 28.59 11.60
C GLY A 53 -10.00 29.28 11.21
N SER A 54 -10.83 28.71 10.31
CA SER A 54 -12.13 29.30 9.95
C SER A 54 -13.24 28.25 9.88
N TYR A 55 -14.27 28.41 10.71
CA TYR A 55 -15.53 27.64 10.66
C TYR A 55 -16.43 28.02 9.46
N THR A 56 -15.88 28.67 8.43
CA THR A 56 -16.64 28.92 7.20
C THR A 56 -16.46 27.74 6.25
N LYS A 57 -17.54 26.98 6.02
CA LYS A 57 -17.60 25.95 4.97
C LYS A 57 -17.37 26.63 3.62
N GLY A 58 -16.20 26.41 3.01
CA GLY A 58 -15.99 26.83 1.62
C GLY A 58 -16.87 26.02 0.67
N LYS A 59 -17.04 26.53 -0.57
CA LYS A 59 -17.75 25.79 -1.63
C LYS A 59 -17.08 24.41 -1.82
N PRO A 60 -17.84 23.31 -1.85
CA PRO A 60 -17.27 21.99 -2.05
C PRO A 60 -16.57 21.93 -3.41
N THR A 61 -15.34 21.41 -3.40
CA THR A 61 -14.58 21.10 -4.61
C THR A 61 -15.07 19.76 -5.12
N LYS A 62 -15.61 19.73 -6.36
CA LYS A 62 -15.96 18.50 -7.04
C LYS A 62 -14.72 17.92 -7.70
N CYS A 63 -14.50 16.62 -7.53
CA CYS A 63 -13.31 15.91 -7.96
C CYS A 63 -13.75 14.67 -8.68
N HIS A 64 -13.35 14.55 -9.93
CA HIS A 64 -13.61 13.36 -10.75
C HIS A 64 -12.29 12.76 -11.22
N GLY A 65 -12.28 11.46 -11.44
CA GLY A 65 -11.11 10.76 -11.98
C GLY A 65 -11.30 9.27 -11.95
N THR A 66 -10.26 8.55 -12.36
CA THR A 66 -10.22 7.09 -12.36
C THR A 66 -9.06 6.64 -11.51
N ILE A 67 -9.32 5.71 -10.59
CA ILE A 67 -8.28 5.00 -9.85
C ILE A 67 -8.17 3.58 -10.42
N VAL A 68 -6.95 3.17 -10.72
CA VAL A 68 -6.63 1.78 -11.03
C VAL A 68 -6.16 1.05 -9.77
N TYR A 69 -6.48 -0.24 -9.66
CA TYR A 69 -6.12 -1.05 -8.49
C TYR A 69 -5.99 -2.53 -8.85
N PRO A 70 -5.23 -3.31 -8.06
CA PRO A 70 -5.11 -4.74 -8.27
C PRO A 70 -6.24 -5.53 -7.57
N GLU A 71 -6.78 -6.51 -8.26
CA GLU A 71 -7.46 -7.67 -7.68
C GLU A 71 -6.44 -8.82 -7.61
N LEU A 72 -6.19 -9.32 -6.40
CA LEU A 72 -5.19 -10.35 -6.13
C LEU A 72 -5.83 -11.73 -6.02
N SER A 73 -5.17 -12.77 -6.51
CA SER A 73 -5.61 -14.16 -6.32
C SER A 73 -4.45 -15.11 -6.07
N HIS A 74 -4.76 -16.18 -5.33
CA HIS A 74 -3.89 -17.30 -4.96
C HIS A 74 -4.78 -18.50 -4.57
N ASP A 75 -4.16 -19.65 -4.33
CA ASP A 75 -4.77 -20.89 -3.84
C ASP A 75 -5.74 -20.74 -2.64
N ASP A 76 -5.50 -19.79 -1.73
CA ASP A 76 -6.41 -19.50 -0.61
C ASP A 76 -7.46 -18.44 -0.99
N ALA A 77 -8.57 -18.87 -1.59
CA ALA A 77 -9.61 -17.95 -2.04
C ALA A 77 -10.23 -17.12 -0.90
N GLY A 78 -10.33 -17.65 0.32
CA GLY A 78 -10.96 -16.98 1.45
C GLY A 78 -10.11 -15.83 1.99
N LEU A 79 -8.81 -16.07 2.15
CA LEU A 79 -7.83 -15.05 2.50
C LEU A 79 -7.83 -13.90 1.48
N PHE A 80 -7.81 -14.23 0.19
CA PHE A 80 -7.72 -13.24 -0.87
C PHE A 80 -9.02 -12.46 -1.09
N MET A 81 -10.18 -13.05 -0.80
CA MET A 81 -11.43 -12.29 -0.67
C MET A 81 -11.33 -11.18 0.39
N THR A 82 -10.71 -11.48 1.55
CA THR A 82 -10.53 -10.50 2.63
C THR A 82 -9.56 -9.39 2.22
N ILE A 83 -8.43 -9.75 1.60
CA ILE A 83 -7.43 -8.78 1.11
C ILE A 83 -8.06 -7.88 0.05
N ASN A 84 -8.73 -8.46 -0.96
CA ASN A 84 -9.35 -7.69 -2.04
C ASN A 84 -10.46 -6.77 -1.55
N ARG A 85 -11.24 -7.19 -0.52
CA ARG A 85 -12.21 -6.29 0.11
C ARG A 85 -11.53 -5.07 0.69
N LYS A 86 -10.44 -5.24 1.44
CA LYS A 86 -9.70 -4.11 2.03
C LYS A 86 -9.07 -3.19 0.98
N ILE A 87 -8.58 -3.76 -0.12
CA ILE A 87 -8.12 -2.99 -1.28
C ILE A 87 -9.28 -2.18 -1.85
N TYR A 88 -10.44 -2.81 -2.07
CA TYR A 88 -11.62 -2.16 -2.61
C TYR A 88 -12.13 -1.05 -1.68
N ASP A 89 -12.21 -1.29 -0.36
CA ASP A 89 -12.63 -0.29 0.63
C ASP A 89 -11.72 0.96 0.58
N PHE A 90 -10.40 0.78 0.44
CA PHE A 90 -9.45 1.88 0.25
C PHE A 90 -9.70 2.64 -1.06
N VAL A 91 -9.96 1.92 -2.14
CA VAL A 91 -10.21 2.47 -3.48
C VAL A 91 -11.52 3.25 -3.50
N GLU A 92 -12.57 2.79 -2.81
CA GLU A 92 -13.84 3.49 -2.72
C GLU A 92 -13.68 4.86 -2.07
N ILE A 93 -12.91 4.97 -0.99
CA ILE A 93 -12.68 6.25 -0.32
C ILE A 93 -11.58 7.09 -0.98
N TYR A 94 -10.97 6.58 -2.06
CA TYR A 94 -9.93 7.30 -2.76
C TYR A 94 -10.50 8.54 -3.46
N GLY A 95 -9.78 9.65 -3.34
CA GLY A 95 -10.10 10.87 -4.05
C GLY A 95 -8.92 11.81 -3.98
N ILE A 96 -8.61 12.41 -5.12
CA ILE A 96 -7.60 13.46 -5.24
C ILE A 96 -8.30 14.68 -5.79
N CYS A 97 -8.18 15.79 -5.08
CA CYS A 97 -8.77 17.05 -5.45
C CYS A 97 -7.70 18.07 -5.72
N ASN A 98 -7.89 18.81 -6.79
CA ASN A 98 -7.17 20.02 -7.06
C ASN A 98 -8.01 21.22 -6.61
N LYS A 99 -7.38 22.26 -6.05
CA LYS A 99 -8.08 23.53 -5.77
C LYS A 99 -8.56 24.23 -7.04
N ASP A 100 -7.94 23.91 -8.18
CA ASP A 100 -8.19 24.53 -9.47
C ASP A 100 -8.44 23.40 -10.49
N GLU A 101 -9.64 23.35 -11.08
CA GLU A 101 -10.28 22.25 -11.85
C GLU A 101 -9.49 21.65 -13.04
N GLN A 102 -8.21 21.96 -13.23
CA GLN A 102 -7.34 21.48 -14.31
C GLN A 102 -6.03 20.89 -13.78
N SER A 103 -6.06 19.67 -13.26
CA SER A 103 -4.84 18.86 -13.07
C SER A 103 -4.87 17.63 -13.93
N ASN A 104 -3.79 17.40 -14.65
CA ASN A 104 -3.46 16.12 -15.25
C ASN A 104 -2.94 15.19 -14.14
N PHE A 105 -3.86 14.64 -13.33
CA PHE A 105 -3.50 13.55 -12.44
C PHE A 105 -3.55 12.23 -13.18
N SER A 106 -2.55 11.38 -12.96
CA SER A 106 -2.61 9.97 -13.29
C SER A 106 -2.33 9.16 -12.04
N VAL A 107 -3.07 8.06 -11.88
CA VAL A 107 -2.89 7.11 -10.81
C VAL A 107 -2.50 5.78 -11.44
N SER A 108 -1.47 5.15 -10.90
CA SER A 108 -1.05 3.80 -11.24
C SER A 108 -0.87 3.00 -9.96
N TYR A 109 -0.98 1.67 -10.02
CA TYR A 109 -0.69 0.82 -8.87
C TYR A 109 0.56 -0.02 -9.11
N ASP A 110 1.19 -0.45 -8.00
CA ASP A 110 2.22 -1.49 -8.01
C ASP A 110 1.97 -2.45 -6.85
N VAL A 111 2.37 -3.70 -7.02
CA VAL A 111 2.44 -4.70 -5.96
C VAL A 111 3.91 -5.11 -5.90
N PRO A 112 4.77 -4.37 -5.19
CA PRO A 112 6.20 -4.64 -5.20
C PRO A 112 6.49 -6.04 -4.66
N ARG A 113 7.49 -6.70 -5.26
CA ARG A 113 7.98 -7.98 -4.73
C ARG A 113 8.63 -7.76 -3.37
N SER A 114 7.92 -8.11 -2.30
CA SER A 114 8.44 -7.93 -0.94
C SER A 114 9.60 -8.86 -0.62
N ARG A 115 9.67 -10.07 -1.21
CA ARG A 115 10.61 -11.16 -0.83
C ARG A 115 10.59 -11.53 0.67
N SER A 116 9.61 -11.01 1.41
CA SER A 116 9.30 -11.37 2.79
C SER A 116 8.29 -12.51 2.78
N LYS A 117 8.41 -13.43 3.74
CA LYS A 117 7.42 -14.49 3.94
C LYS A 117 6.14 -13.95 4.60
N ASN A 118 6.28 -12.88 5.37
CA ASN A 118 5.26 -12.44 6.31
C ASN A 118 4.45 -11.27 5.78
N PHE A 119 5.03 -10.43 4.92
CA PHE A 119 4.45 -9.14 4.57
C PHE A 119 4.52 -8.83 3.08
N PHE A 120 3.56 -8.06 2.58
CA PHE A 120 3.60 -7.46 1.26
C PHE A 120 2.85 -6.12 1.26
N SER A 121 3.07 -5.31 0.23
CA SER A 121 2.41 -4.02 0.06
C SER A 121 1.69 -3.93 -1.28
N VAL A 122 0.63 -3.13 -1.30
CA VAL A 122 -0.01 -2.61 -2.52
C VAL A 122 0.17 -1.10 -2.51
N LEU A 123 0.66 -0.54 -3.60
CA LEU A 123 0.98 0.87 -3.75
C LEU A 123 0.09 1.54 -4.79
N TRP A 124 -0.21 2.82 -4.58
CA TRP A 124 -0.77 3.71 -5.58
C TRP A 124 0.14 4.91 -5.75
N MET A 125 0.67 5.09 -6.96
CA MET A 125 1.50 6.23 -7.32
C MET A 125 0.65 7.24 -8.07
N THR A 126 0.47 8.40 -7.47
CA THR A 126 -0.16 9.56 -8.09
C THR A 126 0.91 10.45 -8.70
N LYS A 127 0.76 10.74 -9.99
CA LYS A 127 1.50 11.82 -10.63
C LYS A 127 0.59 13.01 -10.88
N LYS A 128 1.12 14.20 -10.67
CA LYS A 128 0.52 15.48 -11.05
C LYS A 128 1.44 16.13 -12.09
N ASP A 129 0.90 16.42 -13.26
CA ASP A 129 1.69 17.04 -14.34
C ASP A 129 2.98 16.23 -14.63
N ASP A 130 2.82 14.91 -14.72
CA ASP A 130 3.86 13.88 -14.89
C ASP A 130 4.92 13.76 -13.77
N LYS A 131 4.84 14.58 -12.72
CA LYS A 131 5.70 14.49 -11.54
C LYS A 131 5.06 13.64 -10.45
N LEU A 132 5.84 12.77 -9.81
CA LEU A 132 5.38 11.99 -8.66
C LEU A 132 4.96 12.95 -7.54
N TRP A 133 3.69 12.88 -7.16
CA TRP A 133 3.09 13.73 -6.13
C TRP A 133 2.85 12.96 -4.84
N ARG A 134 2.47 11.69 -4.96
CA ARG A 134 2.04 10.89 -3.82
C ARG A 134 2.27 9.41 -4.08
N ILE A 135 2.71 8.70 -3.05
CA ILE A 135 2.59 7.25 -2.97
C ILE A 135 1.68 6.96 -1.78
N ASP A 136 0.59 6.25 -2.01
CA ASP A 136 -0.23 5.63 -0.97
C ASP A 136 0.04 4.14 -0.90
N SER A 137 -0.18 3.54 0.27
CA SER A 137 0.15 2.14 0.51
C SER A 137 -0.85 1.45 1.42
N LEU A 138 -1.12 0.18 1.13
CA LEU A 138 -1.66 -0.78 2.09
C LEU A 138 -0.62 -1.86 2.35
N ASN A 139 -0.40 -2.18 3.62
CA ASN A 139 0.57 -3.19 4.05
C ASN A 139 -0.17 -4.35 4.69
N PHE A 140 0.10 -5.56 4.24
CA PHE A 140 -0.63 -6.74 4.68
C PHE A 140 0.29 -7.77 5.32
N ASN A 141 -0.22 -8.42 6.37
CA ASN A 141 0.27 -9.72 6.79
C ASN A 141 -0.22 -10.79 5.80
N PHE A 142 0.70 -11.61 5.32
CA PHE A 142 0.43 -12.58 4.28
C PHE A 142 -0.44 -13.74 4.76
N GLU A 143 -0.26 -14.19 5.99
CA GLU A 143 -0.95 -15.37 6.53
C GLU A 143 -2.37 -15.03 6.96
N SER A 144 -2.57 -13.83 7.53
CA SER A 144 -3.88 -13.42 8.06
C SER A 144 -4.68 -12.52 7.13
N GLY A 145 -4.04 -11.86 6.15
CA GLY A 145 -4.69 -10.83 5.31
C GLY A 145 -5.05 -9.56 6.11
N ASN A 146 -4.50 -9.42 7.32
CA ASN A 146 -4.68 -8.23 8.12
C ASN A 146 -3.81 -7.08 7.62
N LEU A 147 -4.34 -5.86 7.72
CA LEU A 147 -3.54 -4.66 7.50
C LEU A 147 -2.57 -4.54 8.68
N LEU A 148 -1.34 -4.18 8.38
CA LEU A 148 -0.34 -3.88 9.40
C LEU A 148 -0.59 -2.49 9.94
N GLU A 149 -0.58 -2.37 11.25
CA GLU A 149 -0.51 -1.10 11.95
C GLU A 149 0.95 -0.64 12.04
N VAL A 150 1.14 0.64 12.35
CA VAL A 150 2.49 1.22 12.48
C VAL A 150 3.30 0.51 13.58
N ASP A 151 2.61 0.09 14.64
CA ASP A 151 3.19 -0.64 15.77
C ASP A 151 3.59 -2.09 15.41
N ASP A 152 3.10 -2.64 14.29
CA ASP A 152 3.58 -3.93 13.77
C ASP A 152 4.92 -3.80 13.02
N ILE A 153 5.32 -2.57 12.68
CA ILE A 153 6.49 -2.28 11.83
C ILE A 153 7.63 -1.72 12.66
N PHE A 154 7.36 -0.72 13.52
CA PHE A 154 8.39 -0.03 14.28
C PHE A 154 8.63 -0.65 15.65
N ASN A 155 9.90 -0.86 15.98
CA ASN A 155 10.32 -1.16 17.34
C ASN A 155 10.41 0.17 18.08
N LEU A 156 9.40 0.50 18.86
CA LEU A 156 9.28 1.76 19.60
C LEU A 156 10.49 1.97 20.52
N LEU A 157 11.52 2.64 20.01
CA LEU A 157 12.75 2.91 20.74
C LEU A 157 13.11 4.39 20.59
N SER A 158 12.57 5.18 21.53
CA SER A 158 13.08 6.47 22.03
C SER A 158 12.94 7.71 21.12
N ASN A 159 13.01 8.88 21.76
CA ASN A 159 13.08 10.21 21.11
C ASN A 159 14.19 10.31 20.04
N HIS A 160 15.22 9.47 20.12
CA HIS A 160 16.28 9.38 19.12
C HIS A 160 15.76 8.98 17.74
N MET A 161 14.81 8.03 17.66
CA MET A 161 14.19 7.63 16.39
C MET A 161 13.49 8.82 15.72
N MET A 162 12.77 9.63 16.49
CA MET A 162 12.07 10.80 15.93
C MET A 162 13.04 11.87 15.41
N GLY A 163 14.16 12.10 16.10
CA GLY A 163 15.20 13.00 15.61
C GLY A 163 15.75 12.57 14.25
N GLU A 164 15.94 11.26 14.05
CA GLU A 164 16.37 10.72 12.75
C GLU A 164 15.26 10.73 11.69
N MET A 165 14.00 10.43 12.06
CA MET A 165 12.87 10.54 11.13
C MET A 165 12.69 11.96 10.61
N VAL A 166 12.87 12.96 11.48
CA VAL A 166 12.87 14.38 11.09
C VAL A 166 13.97 14.65 10.06
N LYS A 167 15.19 14.11 10.26
CA LYS A 167 16.29 14.25 9.29
C LYS A 167 15.94 13.59 7.96
N LEU A 168 15.45 12.35 7.98
CA LEU A 168 15.04 11.60 6.79
C LEU A 168 13.91 12.28 6.02
N SER A 169 13.02 13.00 6.72
CA SER A 169 11.87 13.67 6.12
C SER A 169 12.23 14.85 5.21
N ALA A 170 13.49 15.32 5.20
CA ALA A 170 13.94 16.46 4.41
C ALA A 170 13.04 17.72 4.55
N GLY A 171 12.51 17.96 5.75
CA GLY A 171 11.66 19.12 6.05
C GLY A 171 10.15 18.86 6.00
N HIS A 172 9.71 17.65 5.61
CA HIS A 172 8.29 17.27 5.67
C HIS A 172 7.79 17.12 7.12
N LEU A 173 8.68 16.87 8.08
CA LEU A 173 8.37 16.89 9.50
C LEU A 173 9.00 18.12 10.19
N PRO A 174 8.24 18.84 11.03
CA PRO A 174 8.80 19.87 11.93
C PRO A 174 9.93 19.33 12.82
N LYS A 175 10.89 20.19 13.21
CA LYS A 175 12.07 19.79 14.00
C LYS A 175 11.75 19.14 15.35
N ASN A 176 10.63 19.49 15.95
CA ASN A 176 10.17 19.02 17.25
C ASN A 176 9.05 17.96 17.14
N THR A 177 8.92 17.31 15.99
CA THR A 177 7.91 16.27 15.76
C THR A 177 8.06 15.12 16.75
N ASN A 178 6.99 14.83 17.48
CA ASN A 178 6.91 13.65 18.35
C ASN A 178 6.21 12.46 17.67
N TRP A 179 6.14 11.32 18.35
CA TRP A 179 5.53 10.10 17.81
C TRP A 179 4.05 10.26 17.45
N GLU A 180 3.26 10.89 18.31
CA GLU A 180 1.83 11.12 18.07
C GLU A 180 1.60 11.99 16.82
N GLN A 181 2.39 13.05 16.66
CA GLN A 181 2.36 13.90 15.47
C GLN A 181 2.78 13.15 14.21
N PHE A 182 3.74 12.22 14.32
CA PHE A 182 4.13 11.35 13.22
C PHE A 182 3.03 10.36 12.84
N LEU A 183 2.36 9.73 13.82
CA LEU A 183 1.18 8.89 13.58
C LEU A 183 0.06 9.67 12.91
N ALA A 184 -0.18 10.93 13.33
CA ALA A 184 -1.15 11.79 12.69
C ALA A 184 -0.83 12.05 11.20
N LYS A 185 0.47 12.11 10.84
CA LYS A 185 0.91 12.23 9.44
C LYS A 185 0.69 10.95 8.65
N ILE A 186 0.80 9.78 9.28
CA ILE A 186 0.44 8.50 8.65
C ILE A 186 -1.07 8.44 8.42
N ALA A 187 -1.87 8.79 9.43
CA ALA A 187 -3.33 8.81 9.35
C ALA A 187 -3.85 9.80 8.29
N SER A 188 -3.20 10.96 8.15
CA SER A 188 -3.53 11.93 7.08
C SER A 188 -2.97 11.54 5.71
N ARG A 189 -2.24 10.42 5.63
CA ARG A 189 -1.55 9.91 4.44
C ARG A 189 -0.48 10.86 3.87
N ASP A 190 0.03 11.78 4.70
CA ASP A 190 1.22 12.59 4.40
C ASP A 190 2.49 11.74 4.47
N VAL A 191 2.46 10.70 5.31
CA VAL A 191 3.52 9.70 5.46
C VAL A 191 2.95 8.32 5.14
N GLN A 192 3.68 7.51 4.38
CA GLN A 192 3.29 6.16 4.00
C GLN A 192 4.46 5.20 4.17
N LEU A 193 4.18 3.90 4.27
CA LEU A 193 5.17 2.86 4.54
C LEU A 193 4.96 1.73 3.56
N TYR A 194 6.03 1.13 3.05
CA TYR A 194 5.87 -0.07 2.24
C TYR A 194 7.07 -1.00 2.33
N ILE A 195 6.87 -2.28 1.99
CA ILE A 195 7.93 -3.28 1.93
C ILE A 195 8.25 -3.67 0.49
N LYS A 196 9.53 -3.63 0.14
CA LYS A 196 10.07 -4.09 -1.14
C LYS A 196 11.41 -4.75 -0.91
N ASN A 197 11.66 -5.91 -1.52
CA ASN A 197 12.94 -6.61 -1.42
C ASN A 197 13.47 -6.83 0.03
N ARG A 198 12.57 -7.10 0.99
CA ARG A 198 12.81 -7.27 2.45
C ARG A 198 13.17 -5.99 3.19
N GLU A 199 13.07 -4.84 2.52
CA GLU A 199 13.38 -3.55 3.09
C GLU A 199 12.09 -2.77 3.27
N TRP A 200 11.92 -2.20 4.46
CA TRP A 200 10.87 -1.24 4.70
C TRP A 200 11.31 0.13 4.21
N HIS A 201 10.40 0.81 3.52
CA HIS A 201 10.54 2.15 3.00
C HIS A 201 9.53 3.06 3.70
N ILE A 202 9.93 4.31 3.88
CA ILE A 202 9.06 5.39 4.31
C ILE A 202 8.97 6.42 3.20
N VAL A 203 7.75 6.86 2.93
CA VAL A 203 7.45 7.90 1.96
C VAL A 203 6.91 9.12 2.68
N PHE A 204 7.48 10.28 2.38
CA PHE A 204 6.91 11.59 2.72
C PHE A 204 6.34 12.20 1.44
N ASN A 205 5.01 12.30 1.37
CA ASN A 205 4.30 12.78 0.20
C ASN A 205 4.47 14.30 0.01
N ALA A 206 4.35 14.75 -1.22
CA ALA A 206 4.40 16.17 -1.54
C ALA A 206 3.26 16.93 -0.83
N THR A 207 3.56 18.16 -0.42
CA THR A 207 2.59 19.04 0.25
C THR A 207 2.53 20.37 -0.50
N ALA A 208 1.57 21.24 -0.13
CA ALA A 208 1.47 22.57 -0.72
C ALA A 208 2.77 23.40 -0.58
N ASN A 209 3.61 23.09 0.41
CA ASN A 209 4.85 23.83 0.69
C ASN A 209 6.10 23.09 0.20
N LEU A 210 6.00 21.81 -0.14
CA LEU A 210 7.12 20.95 -0.55
C LEU A 210 6.67 20.09 -1.74
N ASP A 211 7.01 20.52 -2.95
CA ASP A 211 6.67 19.85 -4.22
C ASP A 211 7.65 18.71 -4.56
N MET A 212 7.96 17.88 -3.56
CA MET A 212 8.79 16.68 -3.75
C MET A 212 8.28 15.54 -2.90
N VAL A 213 8.42 14.32 -3.41
CA VAL A 213 8.21 13.09 -2.65
C VAL A 213 9.57 12.56 -2.19
N ILE A 214 9.68 12.24 -0.91
CA ILE A 214 10.87 11.58 -0.35
C ILE A 214 10.53 10.12 -0.12
N ASP A 215 11.18 9.21 -0.84
CA ASP A 215 11.07 7.75 -0.66
C ASP A 215 12.44 7.21 -0.26
N VAL A 216 12.55 6.74 0.99
CA VAL A 216 13.83 6.30 1.57
C VAL A 216 13.66 5.01 2.35
N LYS A 217 14.70 4.17 2.32
CA LYS A 217 14.80 2.97 3.15
C LYS A 217 14.79 3.36 4.63
N ILE A 218 13.98 2.67 5.43
CA ILE A 218 13.98 2.80 6.89
C ILE A 218 15.19 2.05 7.45
N PRO A 219 16.01 2.69 8.30
CA PRO A 219 17.08 2.00 8.99
C PRO A 219 16.58 0.81 9.84
N GLU A 220 17.23 -0.34 9.69
CA GLU A 220 16.76 -1.61 10.25
C GLU A 220 16.63 -1.60 11.79
N TYR A 221 17.43 -0.79 12.48
CA TYR A 221 17.38 -0.65 13.93
C TYR A 221 16.12 0.07 14.44
N PHE A 222 15.32 0.69 13.56
CA PHE A 222 13.98 1.21 13.89
C PHE A 222 12.88 0.18 13.76
N LEU A 223 13.14 -0.94 13.08
CA LEU A 223 12.13 -1.92 12.77
C LEU A 223 12.05 -2.96 13.88
N ILE A 224 10.89 -3.59 14.03
CA ILE A 224 10.75 -4.81 14.82
C ILE A 224 11.63 -5.86 14.13
N GLY A 225 12.84 -6.05 14.65
CA GLY A 225 13.70 -7.12 14.22
C GLY A 225 12.97 -8.45 14.40
N SER A 226 13.28 -9.43 13.55
CA SER A 226 12.96 -10.84 13.74
C SER A 226 13.64 -11.38 15.02
N ARG A 227 13.23 -10.90 16.19
CA ARG A 227 13.76 -11.20 17.52
C ARG A 227 13.43 -12.61 18.00
N ASN A 228 13.18 -13.54 17.07
CA ASN A 228 12.96 -14.96 17.38
C ASN A 228 14.02 -15.91 16.78
N ASN A 229 15.10 -15.43 16.15
CA ASN A 229 16.11 -16.35 15.57
C ASN A 229 17.55 -16.20 16.07
N ASP A 230 17.87 -15.36 17.07
CA ASP A 230 19.25 -15.19 17.57
C ASP A 230 19.41 -15.25 19.10
N ARG A 231 18.52 -15.96 19.81
CA ARG A 231 18.76 -16.33 21.22
C ARG A 231 18.17 -17.70 21.55
N GLY A 232 19.00 -18.73 21.50
CA GLY A 232 18.69 -20.09 21.95
C GLY A 232 19.35 -21.15 21.10
#